data_AF-A0A2C9L3T0-F1
#
_entry.id   AF-A0A2C9L3T0-F1
#
_cell.length_a   1.000
_cell.length_b   1.000
_cell.length_c   1.000
_cell.angle_alpha   90.00
_cell.angle_beta   90.00
_cell.angle_gamma   90.00
#
_symmetry.space_group_name_H-M   'P 1'
#
loop_
_entity.id
_entity.type
_entity.pdbx_description
1 polymer ?
#
loop_
_entity_poly.entity_id
_entity_poly.type
_entity_poly.pdbx_seq_one_letter_code
_entity_poly.pdbx_strand_id
1 'polypeptide(L)'
;MIIFMLIFYENDEFVVLCLNFIANMQVYEAVKYAINVYNHANSGNPYLTNIMFGFKAYDTCYSTTQAINAMESLFPQLTTSSSFCQQNSSLLVGLVGPLSSSTAKSVAEFGGQYGVSIVSPAARDPALSNKNKYPTFVRTVPSYSVFAK
;
A
#
# COMPACT_ATOMS: atom_id res chain seq x y z
N MET A 1 0.94 -13.21 -5.45
CA MET A 1 -0.17 -13.11 -4.50
C MET A 1 0.31 -12.21 -3.41
N ILE A 2 -0.10 -10.96 -3.50
CA ILE A 2 0.38 -9.91 -2.63
C ILE A 2 -0.78 -8.97 -2.49
N ILE A 3 -1.18 -8.77 -1.25
CA ILE A 3 -2.17 -7.78 -0.89
C ILE A 3 -1.52 -6.41 -1.02
N PHE A 4 -2.11 -5.65 -1.93
CA PHE A 4 -1.89 -4.26 -2.16
C PHE A 4 -3.01 -3.56 -1.40
N MET A 5 -2.70 -2.71 -0.43
CA MET A 5 -3.71 -2.05 0.39
C MET A 5 -3.42 -0.57 0.48
N LEU A 6 -4.40 0.22 0.08
CA LEU A 6 -4.30 1.66 0.10
C LEU A 6 -5.29 2.22 1.10
N ILE A 7 -4.82 3.10 1.98
CA ILE A 7 -5.67 3.74 2.99
C ILE A 7 -6.27 5.02 2.39
N PHE A 8 -7.59 5.05 2.29
CA PHE A 8 -8.40 6.17 1.79
C PHE A 8 -9.24 6.77 2.91
N TYR A 9 -9.92 7.86 2.58
CA TYR A 9 -11.01 8.44 3.37
C TYR A 9 -12.37 8.04 2.78
N GLU A 10 -12.61 6.74 2.60
CA GLU A 10 -13.83 6.24 1.93
C GLU A 10 -14.19 4.83 2.41
N ASN A 11 -15.34 4.29 1.99
CA ASN A 11 -15.79 2.94 2.36
C ASN A 11 -14.87 1.83 1.83
N ASP A 12 -14.76 0.74 2.58
CA ASP A 12 -13.94 -0.43 2.23
C ASP A 12 -14.45 -1.10 0.94
N GLU A 13 -13.57 -1.30 -0.04
CA GLU A 13 -13.89 -1.98 -1.29
C GLU A 13 -12.77 -2.97 -1.66
N PHE A 14 -13.12 -4.25 -1.78
CA PHE A 14 -12.20 -5.31 -2.21
C PHE A 14 -12.33 -5.54 -3.71
N VAL A 15 -11.25 -5.38 -4.47
CA VAL A 15 -11.28 -5.47 -5.94
C VAL A 15 -10.17 -6.41 -6.43
N VAL A 16 -10.53 -7.35 -7.30
CA VAL A 16 -9.70 -8.40 -7.96
C VAL A 16 -9.43 -9.67 -7.12
N LEU A 17 -9.93 -10.80 -7.65
CA LEU A 17 -9.77 -12.17 -7.17
C LEU A 17 -8.94 -12.98 -8.17
N CYS A 18 -7.66 -13.23 -7.89
CA CYS A 18 -6.93 -14.28 -8.57
C CYS A 18 -7.07 -15.60 -7.79
N LEU A 19 -7.40 -16.66 -8.53
CA LEU A 19 -7.70 -18.01 -8.03
C LEU A 19 -6.45 -18.65 -7.37
N ASN A 20 -6.20 -18.33 -6.11
CA ASN A 20 -5.47 -19.15 -5.13
C ASN A 20 -5.69 -18.58 -3.73
N PHE A 21 -6.66 -19.13 -3.01
CA PHE A 21 -7.46 -18.39 -2.03
C PHE A 21 -6.86 -18.23 -0.61
N ILE A 22 -5.70 -18.83 -0.29
CA ILE A 22 -5.46 -19.21 1.12
C ILE A 22 -4.28 -18.48 1.81
N ALA A 23 -3.15 -18.23 1.15
CA ALA A 23 -1.92 -17.92 1.91
C ALA A 23 -1.73 -16.45 2.36
N ASN A 24 -2.57 -15.50 1.92
CA ASN A 24 -2.35 -14.08 2.22
C ASN A 24 -3.55 -13.35 2.83
N MET A 25 -4.75 -13.94 2.90
CA MET A 25 -5.93 -13.30 3.50
C MET A 25 -5.69 -12.79 4.93
N GLN A 26 -4.77 -13.42 5.66
CA GLN A 26 -4.34 -12.97 6.99
C GLN A 26 -3.81 -11.53 6.99
N VAL A 27 -3.02 -11.15 5.98
CA VAL A 27 -2.51 -9.76 5.86
C VAL A 27 -3.67 -8.81 5.59
N TYR A 28 -4.66 -9.25 4.81
CA TYR A 28 -5.83 -8.44 4.49
C TYR A 28 -6.66 -8.17 5.75
N GLU A 29 -7.00 -9.23 6.48
CA GLU A 29 -7.76 -9.11 7.71
C GLU A 29 -6.99 -8.34 8.80
N ALA A 30 -5.65 -8.48 8.87
CA ALA A 30 -4.83 -7.72 9.81
C ALA A 30 -4.89 -6.21 9.56
N VAL A 31 -4.82 -5.77 8.31
CA VAL A 31 -4.93 -4.34 7.97
C VAL A 31 -6.36 -3.84 8.16
N LYS A 32 -7.37 -4.62 7.74
CA LYS A 32 -8.78 -4.31 7.98
C LYS A 32 -9.07 -4.13 9.47
N TYR A 33 -8.56 -5.05 10.29
CA TYR A 33 -8.67 -4.98 11.74
C TYR A 33 -7.97 -3.74 12.30
N ALA A 34 -6.74 -3.44 11.86
CA ALA A 34 -6.02 -2.25 12.30
C ALA A 34 -6.80 -0.96 11.99
N ILE A 35 -7.30 -0.82 10.76
CA ILE A 35 -8.11 0.34 10.34
C ILE A 35 -9.40 0.45 11.17
N ASN A 36 -10.09 -0.67 11.40
CA ASN A 36 -11.28 -0.72 12.24
C ASN A 36 -10.98 -0.24 13.67
N VAL A 37 -9.90 -0.73 14.29
CA VAL A 37 -9.45 -0.29 15.63
C VAL A 37 -9.19 1.21 15.65
N TYR A 38 -8.51 1.74 14.62
CA TYR A 38 -8.25 3.18 14.52
C TYR A 38 -9.55 3.99 14.39
N ASN A 39 -10.49 3.55 13.55
CA ASN A 39 -11.77 4.22 13.36
C ASN A 39 -12.63 4.19 14.63
N HIS A 40 -12.62 3.08 15.38
CA HIS A 40 -13.36 2.97 16.65
C HIS A 40 -12.75 3.82 17.76
N ALA A 41 -11.42 3.88 17.85
CA ALA A 41 -10.70 4.73 18.80
C ALA A 41 -10.92 6.22 18.55
N ASN A 42 -11.44 6.58 17.37
CA ASN A 42 -11.59 7.97 16.98
C ASN A 42 -12.68 8.74 17.76
N SER A 43 -13.58 8.03 18.43
CA SER A 43 -14.58 8.62 19.32
C SER A 43 -14.00 9.28 20.58
N GLY A 44 -12.70 9.11 20.87
CA GLY A 44 -12.04 9.72 22.04
C GLY A 44 -10.57 10.12 21.85
N ASN A 45 -10.03 10.11 20.63
CA ASN A 45 -8.62 10.42 20.38
C ASN A 45 -8.42 11.90 19.95
N PRO A 46 -7.69 12.73 20.72
CA PRO A 46 -7.48 14.14 20.38
C PRO A 46 -6.64 14.37 19.11
N TYR A 47 -5.95 13.35 18.59
CA TYR A 47 -5.09 13.44 17.41
C TYR A 47 -5.79 13.08 16.10
N LEU A 48 -6.99 12.48 16.13
CA LEU A 48 -7.67 11.95 14.94
C LEU A 48 -9.12 12.41 14.77
N THR A 49 -9.57 13.39 15.55
CA THR A 49 -10.98 13.84 15.56
C THR A 49 -11.55 14.08 14.16
N ASN A 50 -12.70 13.44 13.90
CA ASN A 50 -13.50 13.53 12.67
C ASN A 50 -12.92 12.87 11.40
N ILE A 51 -11.85 12.06 11.50
CA ILE A 51 -11.25 11.34 10.35
C ILE A 51 -11.61 9.85 10.32
N MET A 52 -12.18 9.35 9.22
CA MET A 52 -12.36 7.92 9.01
C MET A 52 -11.41 7.42 7.92
N PHE A 53 -10.73 6.32 8.21
CA PHE A 53 -9.91 5.62 7.25
C PHE A 53 -10.73 4.45 6.66
N GLY A 54 -10.64 4.22 5.37
CA GLY A 54 -10.98 2.94 4.78
C GLY A 54 -9.86 2.50 3.86
N PHE A 55 -10.08 1.43 3.12
CA PHE A 55 -9.05 0.94 2.22
C PHE A 55 -9.62 0.24 1.00
N LYS A 56 -8.83 0.27 -0.08
CA LYS A 56 -9.04 -0.62 -1.22
C LYS A 56 -7.91 -1.63 -1.29
N ALA A 57 -8.28 -2.88 -1.48
CA ALA A 57 -7.34 -3.98 -1.55
C ALA A 57 -7.38 -4.65 -2.92
N TYR A 58 -6.19 -4.87 -3.49
CA TYR A 58 -5.98 -5.51 -4.78
C TYR A 58 -5.05 -6.71 -4.63
N ASP A 59 -5.33 -7.78 -5.36
CA ASP A 59 -4.36 -8.85 -5.54
C ASP A 59 -3.50 -8.58 -6.79
N THR A 60 -2.19 -8.53 -6.60
CA THR A 60 -1.25 -8.37 -7.73
C THR A 60 -1.02 -9.67 -8.50
N CYS A 61 -1.52 -10.81 -8.03
CA CYS A 61 -1.44 -12.11 -8.70
C CYS A 61 -0.01 -12.54 -9.10
N TYR A 62 1.02 -12.09 -8.37
CA TYR A 62 2.44 -12.28 -8.72
C TYR A 62 2.90 -11.54 -9.99
N SER A 63 2.07 -10.68 -10.58
CA SER A 63 2.42 -9.86 -11.73
C SER A 63 2.81 -8.44 -11.30
N THR A 64 3.99 -8.00 -11.71
CA THR A 64 4.45 -6.61 -11.51
C THR A 64 3.57 -5.63 -12.29
N THR A 65 3.15 -6.00 -13.50
CA THR A 65 2.27 -5.17 -14.33
C THR A 65 0.92 -4.97 -13.66
N GLN A 66 0.34 -6.03 -13.10
CA GLN A 66 -0.92 -5.90 -12.35
C GLN A 66 -0.77 -5.02 -11.10
N ALA A 67 0.38 -5.08 -10.43
CA ALA A 67 0.65 -4.21 -9.29
C ALA A 67 0.74 -2.73 -9.67
N ILE A 68 1.36 -2.43 -10.82
CA ILE A 68 1.46 -1.05 -11.35
C ILE A 68 0.09 -0.59 -11.84
N ASN A 69 -0.64 -1.41 -12.59
CA ASN A 69 -1.99 -1.08 -13.05
C ASN A 69 -2.96 -0.82 -11.89
N ALA A 70 -2.87 -1.62 -10.82
CA ALA A 70 -3.63 -1.39 -9.60
C ALA A 70 -3.26 -0.03 -9.00
N MET A 71 -1.97 0.28 -8.89
CA MET A 71 -1.50 1.57 -8.43
C MET A 71 -2.03 2.73 -9.30
N GLU A 72 -1.94 2.64 -10.61
CA GLU A 72 -2.46 3.66 -11.53
C GLU A 72 -3.97 3.85 -11.42
N SER A 73 -4.74 2.76 -11.28
CA SER A 73 -6.19 2.83 -11.09
C SER A 73 -6.59 3.56 -9.81
N LEU A 74 -5.71 3.54 -8.81
CA LEU A 74 -5.93 4.10 -7.48
C LEU A 74 -5.37 5.51 -7.32
N PHE A 75 -4.41 5.87 -8.16
CA PHE A 75 -3.92 7.22 -8.31
C PHE A 75 -4.15 7.70 -9.76
N PRO A 76 -5.41 8.00 -10.15
CA PRO A 76 -5.67 8.62 -11.46
C PRO A 76 -4.86 9.92 -11.63
N GLN A 77 -4.51 10.58 -10.53
CA GLN A 77 -3.64 11.76 -10.48
C GLN A 77 -2.21 11.53 -10.98
N LEU A 78 -1.69 10.28 -11.02
CA LEU A 78 -0.35 10.00 -11.58
C LEU A 78 -0.37 10.02 -13.12
N THR A 79 -1.53 9.76 -13.72
CA THR A 79 -1.69 9.64 -15.17
C THR A 79 -2.41 10.85 -15.78
N THR A 80 -3.18 11.60 -15.00
CA THR A 80 -3.81 12.84 -15.45
C THR A 80 -2.85 14.02 -15.36
N SER A 81 -2.59 14.67 -16.48
CA SER A 81 -1.85 15.93 -16.62
C SER A 81 -2.54 17.15 -16.00
N SER A 82 -3.64 16.97 -15.26
CA SER A 82 -4.37 18.06 -14.63
C SER A 82 -3.72 18.47 -13.31
N SER A 83 -3.25 19.71 -13.24
CA SER A 83 -2.68 20.36 -12.06
C SER A 83 -3.68 20.62 -10.92
N PHE A 84 -4.92 20.13 -11.04
CA PHE A 84 -5.99 20.38 -10.09
C PHE A 84 -6.40 19.08 -9.40
N CYS A 85 -6.33 19.07 -8.06
CA CYS A 85 -6.92 18.04 -7.24
C CYS A 85 -8.44 18.03 -7.50
N GLN A 86 -9.00 16.91 -7.94
CA GLN A 86 -10.45 16.80 -8.08
C GLN A 86 -11.08 16.96 -6.70
N GLN A 87 -12.07 17.85 -6.61
CA GLN A 87 -12.70 18.31 -5.36
C GLN A 87 -13.40 17.20 -4.55
N ASN A 88 -13.57 16.00 -5.15
CA ASN A 88 -14.13 14.79 -4.53
C ASN A 88 -13.21 13.55 -4.69
N SER A 89 -11.91 13.75 -4.95
CA SER A 89 -10.98 12.61 -5.00
C SER A 89 -10.54 12.22 -3.60
N SER A 90 -10.78 10.95 -3.24
CA SER A 90 -10.34 10.37 -1.97
C SER A 90 -8.83 10.56 -1.81
N LEU A 91 -8.42 11.30 -0.78
CA LEU A 91 -7.00 11.55 -0.50
C LEU A 91 -6.34 10.22 -0.13
N LEU A 92 -5.33 9.87 -0.91
CA LEU A 92 -4.60 8.64 -0.71
C LEU A 92 -3.35 8.88 0.15
N VAL A 93 -3.34 8.28 1.34
CA VAL A 93 -2.31 8.52 2.36
C VAL A 93 -1.05 7.68 2.12
N GLY A 94 -1.19 6.52 1.51
CA GLY A 94 -0.06 5.64 1.24
C GLY A 94 -0.47 4.19 0.99
N LEU A 95 0.54 3.37 0.78
CA LEU A 95 0.43 2.00 0.31
C LEU A 95 1.01 1.02 1.31
N VAL A 96 0.27 -0.06 1.58
CA VAL A 96 0.69 -1.21 2.36
C VAL A 96 0.90 -2.39 1.41
N GLY A 97 2.07 -3.02 1.51
CA GLY A 97 2.57 -3.99 0.53
C GLY A 97 3.63 -3.36 -0.40
N PRO A 98 4.06 -4.03 -1.47
CA PRO A 98 3.88 -5.45 -1.80
C PRO A 98 4.64 -6.40 -0.84
N LEU A 99 4.21 -7.66 -0.69
CA LEU A 99 4.86 -8.70 0.12
C LEU A 99 6.13 -9.28 -0.54
N SER A 100 6.10 -9.51 -1.86
CA SER A 100 7.29 -9.96 -2.60
C SER A 100 8.27 -8.81 -2.77
N SER A 101 9.55 -9.11 -2.59
CA SER A 101 10.62 -8.13 -2.82
C SER A 101 10.76 -7.73 -4.29
N SER A 102 10.49 -8.64 -5.24
CA SER A 102 10.54 -8.32 -6.68
C SER A 102 9.49 -7.29 -7.05
N THR A 103 8.23 -7.54 -6.67
CA THR A 103 7.12 -6.60 -6.89
C THR A 103 7.32 -5.30 -6.12
N ALA A 104 7.81 -5.37 -4.88
CA ALA A 104 8.09 -4.17 -4.08
C ALA A 104 9.11 -3.25 -4.75
N LYS A 105 10.15 -3.78 -5.40
CA LYS A 105 11.11 -2.96 -6.16
C LYS A 105 10.43 -2.19 -7.29
N SER A 106 9.63 -2.88 -8.11
CA SER A 106 8.94 -2.25 -9.24
C SER A 106 7.93 -1.20 -8.78
N VAL A 107 7.13 -1.51 -7.75
CA VAL A 107 6.13 -0.58 -7.21
C VAL A 107 6.80 0.60 -6.50
N ALA A 108 7.91 0.39 -5.78
CA ALA A 108 8.66 1.47 -5.13
C ALA A 108 9.35 2.40 -6.13
N GLU A 109 9.86 1.87 -7.24
CA GLU A 109 10.47 2.65 -8.31
C GLU A 109 9.44 3.51 -9.05
N PHE A 110 8.26 2.95 -9.32
CA PHE A 110 7.15 3.70 -9.92
C PHE A 110 6.57 4.73 -8.94
N GLY A 111 6.18 4.30 -7.75
CA GLY A 111 5.56 5.17 -6.75
C GLY A 111 6.47 6.25 -6.19
N GLY A 112 7.78 5.99 -6.14
CA GLY A 112 8.78 6.97 -5.71
C GLY A 112 8.83 8.21 -6.60
N GLN A 113 8.53 8.09 -7.90
CA GLN A 113 8.47 9.23 -8.83
C GLN A 113 7.34 10.20 -8.50
N TYR A 114 6.29 9.70 -7.84
CA TYR A 114 5.09 10.46 -7.51
C TYR A 114 4.95 10.76 -6.01
N GLY A 115 6.00 10.50 -5.22
CA GLY A 115 5.98 10.76 -3.78
C GLY A 115 5.07 9.83 -2.96
N VAL A 116 4.69 8.67 -3.52
CA VAL A 116 3.79 7.73 -2.85
C VAL A 116 4.53 6.97 -1.74
N SER A 117 4.07 7.13 -0.51
CA SER A 117 4.59 6.39 0.65
C SER A 117 4.21 4.92 0.59
N ILE A 118 5.20 4.02 0.66
CA ILE A 118 5.01 2.57 0.52
C ILE A 118 5.58 1.86 1.76
N VAL A 119 4.78 1.05 2.43
CA VAL A 119 5.10 0.29 3.64
C VAL A 119 4.91 -1.20 3.38
N SER A 120 6.00 -1.95 3.20
CA SER A 120 5.89 -3.40 3.01
C SER A 120 6.01 -4.18 4.33
N PRO A 121 5.08 -5.11 4.63
CA PRO A 121 5.21 -5.97 5.81
C PRO A 121 6.03 -7.24 5.58
N ALA A 122 6.57 -7.49 4.37
CA ALA A 122 7.30 -8.74 4.09
C ALA A 122 8.50 -8.62 3.13
N ALA A 123 8.71 -7.52 2.43
CA ALA A 123 9.81 -7.38 1.47
C ALA A 123 11.17 -7.16 2.18
N ARG A 124 12.01 -8.21 2.22
CA ARG A 124 13.27 -8.23 2.99
C ARG A 124 14.54 -7.97 2.18
N ASP A 125 14.45 -7.83 0.86
CA ASP A 125 15.61 -7.63 0.00
C ASP A 125 16.44 -6.39 0.42
N PRO A 126 17.77 -6.50 0.57
CA PRO A 126 18.63 -5.38 0.97
C PRO A 126 18.63 -4.21 -0.01
N ALA A 127 18.41 -4.44 -1.31
CA ALA A 127 18.40 -3.37 -2.31
C ALA A 127 17.28 -2.34 -2.04
N LEU A 128 16.17 -2.76 -1.42
CA LEU A 128 15.07 -1.87 -1.03
C LEU A 128 15.45 -0.88 0.08
N SER A 129 16.60 -1.05 0.74
CA SER A 129 17.12 -0.08 1.71
C SER A 129 17.84 1.11 1.07
N ASN A 130 18.11 1.08 -0.25
CA ASN A 130 18.73 2.21 -0.93
C ASN A 130 17.72 3.37 -1.10
N LYS A 131 17.82 4.38 -0.24
CA LYS A 131 16.94 5.56 -0.26
C LYS A 131 17.15 6.50 -1.43
N ASN A 132 18.30 6.44 -2.10
CA ASN A 132 18.50 7.20 -3.34
C ASN A 132 17.69 6.60 -4.48
N LYS A 133 17.47 5.27 -4.47
CA LYS A 133 16.65 4.57 -5.48
C LYS A 133 15.18 4.45 -5.06
N TYR A 134 14.91 4.25 -3.78
CA TYR A 134 13.58 4.01 -3.22
C TYR A 134 13.29 4.99 -2.06
N PRO A 135 13.08 6.29 -2.36
CA PRO A 135 13.01 7.33 -1.33
C PRO A 135 11.82 7.15 -0.38
N THR A 136 10.66 6.77 -0.91
CA THR A 136 9.39 6.67 -0.18
C THR A 136 9.08 5.26 0.36
N PHE A 137 9.98 4.30 0.16
CA PHE A 137 9.79 2.92 0.57
C PHE A 137 10.28 2.66 1.99
N VAL A 138 9.42 2.10 2.84
CA VAL A 138 9.75 1.60 4.18
C VAL A 138 9.16 0.21 4.38
N ARG A 139 9.59 -0.49 5.44
CA ARG A 139 9.13 -1.83 5.77
C ARG A 139 9.09 -2.09 7.27
N THR A 140 8.21 -2.98 7.70
CA THR A 140 8.08 -3.38 9.11
C THR A 140 8.85 -4.66 9.46
N VAL A 141 9.62 -5.19 8.50
CA VAL A 141 10.49 -6.36 8.67
C VAL A 141 11.96 -5.99 8.47
N PRO A 142 12.90 -6.66 9.17
CA PRO A 142 14.33 -6.44 9.00
C PRO A 142 14.80 -6.85 7.59
N SER A 143 15.90 -6.23 7.15
CA SER A 143 16.58 -6.64 5.92
C SER A 143 17.23 -8.01 6.05
N TYR A 144 17.31 -8.77 4.95
CA TYR A 144 18.13 -9.97 4.91
C TYR A 144 19.63 -9.74 5.16
N SER A 145 20.14 -8.53 4.93
CA SER A 145 21.53 -8.21 5.26
C SER A 145 21.87 -8.36 6.74
N VAL A 146 20.87 -8.30 7.62
CA VAL A 146 21.05 -8.49 9.07
C VAL A 146 21.32 -9.96 9.42
N PHE A 147 20.83 -10.90 8.61
CA PHE A 147 20.94 -12.34 8.85
C PHE A 147 22.08 -13.01 8.07
N ALA A 148 22.71 -12.30 7.12
CA ALA A 148 23.78 -12.81 6.28
C ALA A 148 25.17 -12.74 6.95
N LYS A 149 25.23 -12.84 8.28
CA LYS A 149 26.47 -12.80 9.08
C LYS A 149 26.95 -14.19 9.45
#